data_AF-A0A964P781-F1
#
_entry.id   AF-A0A964P781-F1
#
_cell.length_a   1.000
_cell.length_b   1.000
_cell.length_c   1.000
_cell.angle_alpha   90.00
_cell.angle_beta   90.00
_cell.angle_gamma   90.00
#
_symmetry.space_group_name_H-M   'P 1'
#
loop_
_entity.id
_entity.type
_entity.pdbx_description
1 polymer ?
#
loop_
_entity_poly.entity_id
_entity_poly.type
_entity_poly.pdbx_seq_one_letter_code
_entity_poly.pdbx_strand_id
1 'polypeptide(L)' 'MALSVFDLFKIGIGPSSSHTVGPMKAAAMFARRLEKAGQISQVARI' A
#
# COMPACT_ATOMS: atom_id res chain seq x y z
N MET A 1 -22.28 -1.13 -6.95
CA MET A 1 -20.80 -1.14 -7.02
C MET A 1 -20.42 -1.67 -8.39
N ALA A 2 -19.69 -0.90 -9.20
CA ALA A 2 -19.25 -1.37 -10.52
C ALA A 2 -17.84 -1.96 -10.40
N LEU A 3 -17.63 -3.15 -10.99
CA LEU A 3 -16.30 -3.76 -11.09
C LEU A 3 -15.69 -3.36 -12.44
N SER A 4 -14.49 -2.81 -12.42
CA SER A 4 -13.74 -2.46 -13.62
C SER A 4 -12.85 -3.61 -14.08
N VAL A 5 -12.57 -3.70 -15.38
CA VAL A 5 -11.52 -4.60 -15.91
C VAL A 5 -10.15 -4.31 -15.26
N PHE A 6 -9.89 -3.06 -14.88
CA PHE A 6 -8.69 -2.65 -14.16
C PHE A 6 -8.65 -3.15 -12.70
N ASP A 7 -9.79 -3.58 -12.15
CA ASP A 7 -9.82 -4.22 -10.82
C ASP A 7 -9.39 -5.69 -10.88
N LEU A 8 -9.46 -6.30 -12.06
CA LEU A 8 -9.05 -7.68 -12.32
C LEU A 8 -7.59 -7.75 -12.79
N PHE A 9 -7.20 -6.86 -13.70
CA PHE A 9 -5.88 -6.84 -14.32
C PHE A 9 -5.08 -5.62 -13.86
N LYS A 10 -4.20 -5.82 -12.88
CA LYS A 10 -3.34 -4.79 -12.30
C LYS A 10 -1.89 -5.11 -12.56
N ILE A 11 -1.11 -4.09 -12.92
CA ILE A 11 0.35 -4.17 -12.94
C ILE A 11 0.84 -4.27 -11.49
N GLY A 12 1.72 -5.22 -11.20
CA GLY A 12 2.24 -5.48 -9.87
C GLY A 12 3.52 -6.31 -9.90
N ILE A 13 4.03 -6.63 -8.71
CA ILE A 13 5.22 -7.47 -8.52
C ILE A 13 4.80 -8.85 -7.99
N GLY A 14 5.34 -9.92 -8.58
CA GLY A 14 5.12 -11.29 -8.12
C GLY A 14 5.89 -11.62 -6.84
N PRO A 15 5.66 -12.80 -6.21
CA PRO A 15 4.88 -13.93 -6.71
C PRO A 15 3.37 -13.90 -6.36
N SER A 16 2.92 -13.02 -5.47
CA SER A 16 1.56 -13.08 -4.92
C SER A 16 0.91 -11.71 -4.74
N SER A 17 -0.29 -11.51 -5.28
CA SER A 17 -1.05 -10.28 -5.03
C SER A 17 -1.39 -10.08 -3.54
N SER A 18 -1.73 -11.15 -2.83
CA SER A 18 -2.16 -11.07 -1.42
C SER A 18 -1.00 -10.98 -0.43
N HIS A 19 0.15 -11.59 -0.75
CA HIS A 19 1.31 -11.64 0.16
C HIS A 19 2.46 -10.72 -0.28
N THR A 20 2.41 -10.14 -1.48
CA THR A 20 3.42 -9.20 -1.97
C THR A 20 2.82 -7.81 -2.17
N VAL A 21 1.93 -7.64 -3.16
CA VAL A 21 1.40 -6.31 -3.51
C VAL A 21 0.47 -5.77 -2.41
N GLY A 22 -0.32 -6.63 -1.77
CA GLY A 22 -1.20 -6.26 -0.64
C GLY A 22 -0.42 -5.62 0.52
N PRO A 23 0.54 -6.33 1.13
CA PRO A 23 1.40 -5.80 2.19
C PRO A 23 2.19 -4.56 1.74
N MET A 24 2.72 -4.53 0.51
CA MET A 24 3.43 -3.37 -0.04
C MET A 24 2.53 -2.13 -0.09
N LYS A 25 1.28 -2.27 -0.56
CA LYS A 25 0.30 -1.17 -0.58
C LYS A 25 -0.06 -0.72 0.84
N ALA A 26 -0.22 -1.66 1.78
CA ALA A 26 -0.52 -1.35 3.17
C ALA A 26 0.63 -0.55 3.83
N ALA A 27 1.88 -0.94 3.61
CA ALA A 27 3.06 -0.22 4.09
C ALA A 27 3.15 1.20 3.50
N ALA A 28 2.92 1.35 2.19
CA ALA A 28 2.90 2.65 1.54
C ALA A 28 1.77 3.56 2.07
N MET A 29 0.59 3.00 2.32
CA MET A 29 -0.52 3.72 2.95
C MET A 29 -0.17 4.17 4.37
N PHE A 30 0.46 3.31 5.16
CA PHE A 30 0.90 3.63 6.52
C PHE A 30 1.89 4.81 6.52
N ALA A 31 2.95 4.73 5.70
CA ALA A 31 3.94 5.80 5.60
C ALA A 31 3.33 7.14 5.17
N ARG A 32 2.45 7.13 4.15
CA ARG A 32 1.74 8.33 3.70
C ARG A 32 0.82 8.94 4.76
N ARG A 33 0.23 8.11 5.63
CA ARG A 33 -0.60 8.61 6.73
C ARG A 33 0.25 9.32 7.78
N LEU A 34 1.42 8.78 8.13
CA LEU A 34 2.35 9.44 9.05
C LEU A 34 2.88 10.77 8.50
N GLU A 35 3.23 10.79 7.22
CA GLU A 35 3.66 12.01 6.53
C GLU A 35 2.57 13.09 6.56
N LYS A 36 1.34 12.74 6.16
CA LYS A 36 0.21 13.68 6.21
C LYS A 36 -0.13 14.18 7.60
N ALA A 37 0.13 13.37 8.62
CA ALA A 37 -0.06 13.77 10.02
C ALA A 37 1.10 14.61 10.58
N GLY A 38 2.19 14.83 9.81
CA GLY A 38 3.39 15.50 10.30
C GLY A 38 4.16 14.71 11.36
N GLN A 39 3.91 13.40 11.46
CA GLN A 39 4.46 12.53 12.50
C GLN A 39 5.68 11.73 12.03
N ILE A 40 5.99 11.77 10.73
CA ILE A 40 7.06 10.93 10.15
C ILE A 40 8.44 11.22 10.77
N SER A 41 8.71 12.48 11.15
CA SER A 41 9.97 12.89 11.80
C SER A 41 10.11 12.39 13.24
N GLN A 42 9.02 11.95 13.87
CA GLN A 42 8.99 11.44 15.24
C GLN A 42 9.10 9.91 15.32
N VAL A 43 9.15 9.22 14.17
CA VAL A 43 9.21 7.75 14.11
C VAL A 43 10.61 7.30 14.53
N ALA A 44 10.70 6.60 15.67
CA ALA A 44 11.97 6.05 16.18
C ALA A 44 12.20 4.58 15.81
N ARG A 45 11.15 3.85 15.41
CA ARG A 45 11.17 2.43 15.01
C ARG A 45 9.91 2.08 14.22
N ILE A 46 10.00 1.08 13.34
CA ILE A 46 8.88 0.44 12.62
C ILE A 46 8.80 -1.03 13.03
#